data_AF-A0A0X3NXX6-F1
#
_entry.id   AF-A0A0X3NXX6-F1
#
_cell.length_a   1.000
_cell.length_b   1.000
_cell.length_c   1.000
_cell.angle_alpha   90.00
_cell.angle_beta   90.00
_cell.angle_gamma   90.00
#
_symmetry.space_group_name_H-M   'P 1'
#
loop_
_entity.id
_entity.type
_entity.pdbx_description
1 polymer ?
#
loop_
_entity_poly.entity_id
_entity_poly.type
_entity_poly.pdbx_seq_one_letter_code
_entity_poly.pdbx_strand_id
1 'polypeptide(L)'
;MTVTSANGLLNRGSMFVISTSQFRRLLGVNDHWHAKRLLDLGAGDGKVTAKMAPLFDEVYTTEMSPVMRWRLNQANFTVLDVDKWDQPPEACDTLTAIPAQPQYDVISCLNLLDRCCTPLTLLR
;
A
#
# COMPACT_ATOMS: atom_id res chain seq x y z
N MET A 1 -6.70 -1.45 24.05
CA MET A 1 -7.08 -0.76 22.79
C MET A 1 -6.13 0.41 22.60
N THR A 2 -5.45 0.53 21.45
CA THR A 2 -4.51 1.65 21.21
C THR A 2 -5.28 2.91 20.76
N VAL A 3 -4.64 4.08 20.83
CA VAL A 3 -5.20 5.34 20.27
C VAL A 3 -5.53 5.17 18.79
N THR A 4 -4.66 4.51 18.03
CA THR A 4 -4.91 4.16 16.62
C THR A 4 -6.17 3.32 16.45
N SER A 5 -6.37 2.28 17.28
CA SER A 5 -7.58 1.46 17.22
C SER A 5 -8.85 2.26 17.55
N ALA A 6 -8.81 3.12 18.57
CA ALA A 6 -9.95 3.98 18.93
C ALA A 6 -10.30 4.95 17.79
N ASN A 7 -9.31 5.61 17.22
CA ASN A 7 -9.46 6.50 16.07
C ASN A 7 -10.02 5.75 14.86
N GLY A 8 -9.50 4.56 14.55
CA GLY A 8 -10.01 3.71 13.48
C GLY A 8 -11.48 3.31 13.69
N LEU A 9 -11.86 2.92 14.91
CA LEU A 9 -13.26 2.57 15.22
C LEU A 9 -14.20 3.76 15.06
N LEU A 10 -13.76 4.95 15.47
CA LEU A 10 -14.55 6.18 15.39
C LEU A 10 -14.45 6.91 14.03
N ASN A 11 -13.71 6.36 13.06
CA ASN A 11 -13.44 6.99 11.77
C ASN A 11 -12.84 8.41 11.93
N ARG A 12 -11.88 8.56 12.85
CA ARG A 12 -11.17 9.80 13.15
C ARG A 12 -9.67 9.63 12.96
N GLY A 13 -8.95 10.75 12.92
CA GLY A 13 -7.49 10.75 12.91
C GLY A 13 -6.86 10.44 11.56
N SER A 14 -7.65 10.45 10.48
CA SER A 14 -7.15 10.34 9.11
C SER A 14 -6.12 11.42 8.81
N MET A 15 -5.02 11.04 8.17
CA MET A 15 -3.97 11.96 7.77
C MET A 15 -4.11 12.32 6.29
N PHE A 16 -3.73 13.54 5.94
CA PHE A 16 -3.43 13.90 4.56
C PHE A 16 -1.91 13.92 4.41
N VAL A 17 -1.38 13.07 3.52
CA VAL A 17 0.07 13.01 3.24
C VAL A 17 0.37 13.57 1.86
N ILE A 18 -0.41 13.16 0.85
CA ILE A 18 -0.19 13.57 -0.53
C ILE A 18 -1.51 13.60 -1.32
N SER A 19 -1.63 14.54 -2.27
CA SER A 19 -2.69 14.52 -3.29
C SER A 19 -2.28 13.67 -4.50
N THR A 20 -3.25 13.31 -5.35
CA THR A 20 -2.98 12.63 -6.63
C THR A 20 -2.01 13.43 -7.52
N SER A 21 -2.16 14.76 -7.58
CA SER A 21 -1.29 15.64 -8.36
C SER A 21 0.13 15.74 -7.81
N GLN A 22 0.27 15.79 -6.47
CA GLN A 22 1.59 15.76 -5.82
C GLN A 22 2.26 14.40 -6.01
N PHE A 23 1.50 13.30 -6.00
CA PHE A 23 2.03 11.96 -6.22
C PHE A 23 2.56 11.78 -7.65
N ARG A 24 1.81 12.23 -8.69
CA ARG A 24 2.32 12.26 -10.07
C ARG A 24 3.61 13.07 -10.19
N ARG A 25 3.65 14.25 -9.56
CA ARG A 25 4.84 15.10 -9.54
C ARG A 25 6.03 14.40 -8.88
N LEU A 26 5.81 13.68 -7.77
CA LEU A 26 6.83 12.91 -7.07
C LEU A 26 7.41 11.81 -7.96
N LEU A 27 6.57 11.12 -8.74
CA LEU A 27 6.99 10.10 -9.70
C LEU A 27 7.63 10.69 -10.97
N GLY A 28 7.55 12.02 -11.18
CA GLY A 28 8.04 12.66 -12.40
C GLY A 28 7.24 12.31 -13.65
N VAL A 29 5.95 11.97 -13.50
CA VAL A 29 5.08 11.52 -14.59
C VAL A 29 4.03 12.58 -14.97
N ASN A 30 3.48 12.47 -16.18
CA ASN A 30 2.44 13.38 -16.67
C ASN A 30 1.03 12.98 -16.20
N ASP A 31 0.03 13.80 -16.52
CA ASP A 31 -1.36 13.59 -16.08
C ASP A 31 -2.06 12.37 -16.71
N HIS A 32 -1.55 11.86 -17.82
CA HIS A 32 -2.06 10.67 -18.51
C HIS A 32 -1.37 9.37 -18.08
N TRP A 33 -0.38 9.46 -17.18
CA TRP A 33 0.32 8.29 -16.69
C TRP A 33 -0.61 7.39 -15.89
N HIS A 34 -0.48 6.09 -16.14
CA HIS A 34 -1.19 5.01 -15.49
C HIS A 34 -0.27 3.79 -15.40
N ALA A 35 -0.40 2.99 -14.35
CA ALA A 35 0.35 1.75 -14.17
C ALA A 35 -0.59 0.62 -13.74
N LYS A 36 -0.07 -0.61 -13.63
CA LYS A 36 -0.91 -1.76 -13.35
C LYS A 36 -1.12 -1.94 -11.85
N ARG A 37 -0.04 -2.01 -11.07
CA ARG A 37 -0.06 -2.49 -9.68
C ARG A 37 0.62 -1.53 -8.71
N LEU A 38 -0.15 -1.07 -7.72
CA LEU A 38 0.33 -0.32 -6.55
C LEU A 38 0.32 -1.22 -5.31
N LEU A 39 1.40 -1.16 -4.53
CA LEU A 39 1.42 -1.62 -3.15
C LEU A 39 1.64 -0.43 -2.21
N ASP A 40 0.72 -0.21 -1.27
CA ASP A 40 0.86 0.79 -0.20
C ASP A 40 1.14 0.13 1.15
N LEU A 41 2.39 0.24 1.61
CA LEU A 41 2.84 -0.32 2.87
C LEU A 41 2.45 0.60 4.02
N GLY A 42 1.76 0.04 5.03
CA GLY A 42 1.28 0.81 6.18
C GLY A 42 0.16 1.79 5.83
N ALA A 43 -0.83 1.31 5.06
CA ALA A 43 -1.89 2.13 4.47
C ALA A 43 -2.83 2.81 5.49
N GLY A 44 -2.79 2.41 6.76
CA GLY A 44 -3.66 2.95 7.81
C GLY A 44 -5.14 2.78 7.45
N ASP A 45 -5.91 3.87 7.46
CA ASP A 45 -7.34 3.85 7.11
C ASP A 45 -7.62 3.94 5.59
N GLY A 46 -6.58 3.96 4.75
CA GLY A 46 -6.67 3.99 3.30
C GLY A 46 -6.94 5.35 2.67
N LYS A 47 -6.99 6.45 3.44
CA LYS A 47 -7.28 7.78 2.88
C LYS A 47 -6.18 8.31 1.96
N VAL A 48 -4.92 7.97 2.27
CA VAL A 48 -3.77 8.29 1.41
C VAL A 48 -3.75 7.39 0.19
N THR A 49 -3.95 6.09 0.37
CA THR A 49 -4.08 5.10 -0.71
C THR A 49 -5.13 5.52 -1.73
N ALA A 50 -6.29 6.02 -1.28
CA ALA A 50 -7.36 6.52 -2.15
C ALA A 50 -6.96 7.71 -3.04
N LYS A 51 -5.88 8.43 -2.72
CA LYS A 51 -5.32 9.50 -3.59
C LYS A 51 -4.43 8.94 -4.69
N MET A 52 -3.79 7.79 -4.46
CA MET A 52 -2.92 7.11 -5.42
C MET A 52 -3.70 6.14 -6.31
N ALA A 53 -4.71 5.48 -5.74
CA ALA A 53 -5.49 4.41 -6.36
C ALA A 53 -6.01 4.71 -7.79
N PRO A 54 -6.48 5.91 -8.14
CA PRO A 54 -6.99 6.18 -9.49
C PRO A 54 -5.93 6.12 -10.61
N LEU A 55 -4.65 5.91 -10.28
CA LEU A 55 -3.54 5.82 -11.23
C LEU A 55 -3.14 4.38 -11.54
N PHE A 56 -3.82 3.40 -10.94
CA PHE A 56 -3.47 1.99 -11.01
C PHE A 56 -4.70 1.10 -11.26
N ASP A 57 -4.51 -0.02 -11.96
CA ASP A 57 -5.57 -1.02 -12.18
C ASP A 57 -5.85 -1.82 -10.88
N GLU A 58 -4.79 -2.16 -10.16
CA GLU A 58 -4.81 -3.04 -8.99
C GLU A 58 -4.10 -2.35 -7.81
N VAL A 59 -4.77 -2.31 -6.66
CA VAL A 59 -4.25 -1.65 -5.45
C VAL A 59 -4.24 -2.64 -4.29
N TYR A 60 -3.04 -2.83 -3.76
CA TYR A 60 -2.76 -3.67 -2.60
C TYR A 60 -2.29 -2.81 -1.44
N THR A 61 -2.61 -3.24 -0.23
CA THR A 61 -2.25 -2.52 0.99
C THR A 61 -1.73 -3.49 2.03
N THR A 62 -0.85 -3.03 2.91
CA THR A 62 -0.54 -3.74 4.16
C THR A 62 -0.85 -2.85 5.35
N GLU A 63 -1.27 -3.44 6.47
CA GLU A 63 -1.43 -2.71 7.72
C GLU A 63 -1.39 -3.64 8.93
N MET A 64 -0.72 -3.21 10.01
CA MET A 64 -0.56 -3.98 11.24
C MET A 64 -1.84 -3.99 12.10
N SER A 65 -2.56 -2.86 12.17
CA SER A 65 -3.73 -2.70 13.04
C SER A 65 -4.96 -3.42 12.49
N PRO A 66 -5.58 -4.37 13.23
CA PRO A 66 -6.77 -5.08 12.78
C PRO A 66 -7.96 -4.16 12.46
N VAL A 67 -8.12 -3.07 13.22
CA VAL A 67 -9.19 -2.08 12.99
C VAL A 67 -8.96 -1.32 11.68
N MET A 68 -7.70 -1.02 11.36
CA MET A 68 -7.36 -0.32 10.12
C MET A 68 -7.48 -1.25 8.92
N ARG A 69 -7.07 -2.51 9.05
CA ARG A 69 -7.37 -3.55 8.04
C ARG A 69 -8.88 -3.68 7.80
N TRP A 70 -9.70 -3.64 8.85
CA TRP A 70 -11.16 -3.60 8.71
C TRP A 70 -11.63 -2.36 7.92
N ARG A 71 -11.08 -1.17 8.18
CA ARG A 71 -11.38 0.05 7.39
C ARG A 71 -10.98 -0.07 5.92
N LEU A 72 -9.80 -0.62 5.64
CA LEU A 72 -9.32 -0.87 4.28
C LEU A 72 -10.26 -1.81 3.51
N ASN A 73 -10.69 -2.90 4.16
CA ASN A 73 -11.68 -3.81 3.58
C ASN A 73 -13.03 -3.13 3.33
N GLN A 74 -13.51 -2.26 4.23
CA GLN A 74 -14.73 -1.46 4.01
C GLN A 74 -14.59 -0.50 2.81
N ALA A 75 -13.37 -0.07 2.49
CA ALA A 75 -13.05 0.75 1.32
C ALA A 75 -12.74 -0.08 0.06
N ASN A 76 -12.94 -1.40 0.10
CA ASN A 76 -12.68 -2.36 -0.99
C ASN A 76 -11.20 -2.45 -1.43
N PHE A 77 -10.25 -2.15 -0.54
CA PHE A 77 -8.84 -2.41 -0.82
C PHE A 77 -8.48 -3.87 -0.52
N THR A 78 -7.58 -4.44 -1.33
CA THR A 78 -6.99 -5.75 -1.07
C THR A 78 -5.91 -5.62 0.00
N VAL A 79 -6.13 -6.23 1.16
CA VAL A 79 -5.18 -6.17 2.29
C VAL A 79 -4.32 -7.44 2.31
N LEU A 80 -3.03 -7.29 2.05
CA LEU A 80 -2.02 -8.35 2.10
C LEU A 80 -1.49 -8.57 3.52
N ASP A 81 -0.82 -9.70 3.69
CA ASP A 81 -0.04 -10.00 4.88
C ASP A 81 1.24 -9.16 4.90
N VAL A 82 1.54 -8.55 6.04
CA VAL A 82 2.71 -7.69 6.28
C VAL A 82 4.03 -8.45 6.16
N ASP A 83 4.01 -9.77 6.33
CA ASP A 83 5.21 -10.60 6.28
C ASP A 83 5.42 -11.27 4.91
N LYS A 84 4.44 -11.15 4.00
CA LYS A 84 4.41 -11.87 2.71
C LYS A 84 4.15 -10.99 1.49
N TRP A 85 4.14 -9.68 1.64
CA TRP A 85 3.82 -8.76 0.54
C TRP A 85 4.81 -8.82 -0.63
N ASP A 86 6.06 -9.23 -0.37
CA ASP A 86 7.16 -9.36 -1.33
C ASP A 86 7.32 -10.78 -1.89
N GLN A 87 6.50 -11.72 -1.41
CA GLN A 87 6.49 -13.07 -1.95
C GLN A 87 5.71 -13.07 -3.27
N PRO A 88 6.24 -13.69 -4.34
CA PRO A 88 5.48 -13.86 -5.57
C PRO A 88 4.21 -14.65 -5.27
N PRO A 89 3.08 -14.35 -5.95
CA PRO A 89 1.90 -15.22 -5.89
C PRO A 89 2.33 -16.65 -6.21
N GLU A 90 1.86 -17.65 -5.46
CA GLU A 90 2.23 -19.06 -5.66
C GLU A 90 2.11 -19.42 -7.14
N ALA A 91 3.25 -19.55 -7.82
CA ALA A 91 3.29 -19.87 -9.22
C ALA A 91 2.89 -21.35 -9.38
N CYS A 92 1.76 -21.57 -10.05
CA CYS A 92 1.50 -22.83 -10.72
C CYS A 92 2.63 -23.05 -11.75
N ASP A 93 3.34 -24.16 -11.64
CA ASP A 93 4.35 -24.70 -12.56
C ASP A 93 5.74 -24.04 -12.64
N THR A 94 6.68 -24.68 -11.94
CA THR A 94 8.12 -24.40 -11.82
C THR A 94 8.98 -24.72 -13.07
N LEU A 95 8.41 -24.74 -14.28
CA LEU A 95 9.11 -25.27 -15.47
C LEU A 95 9.55 -24.25 -16.53
N THR A 96 9.26 -22.95 -16.37
CA THR A 96 9.75 -21.93 -17.32
C THR A 96 10.21 -20.65 -16.61
N ALA A 97 11.50 -20.59 -16.25
CA ALA A 97 12.11 -19.42 -15.64
C ALA A 97 12.29 -18.29 -16.68
N ILE A 98 11.21 -17.58 -16.97
CA ILE A 98 11.25 -16.20 -17.49
C ILE A 98 11.56 -15.30 -16.29
N PRO A 99 12.42 -14.26 -16.41
CA PRO A 99 12.61 -13.31 -15.31
C PRO A 99 11.25 -12.79 -14.85
N ALA A 100 10.91 -13.07 -13.59
CA ALA A 100 9.64 -12.68 -13.00
C ALA A 100 9.50 -11.17 -13.14
N GLN A 101 8.45 -10.71 -13.84
CA GLN A 101 8.12 -9.28 -13.90
C GLN A 101 8.04 -8.73 -12.47
N PRO A 102 8.46 -7.47 -12.23
CA PRO A 102 8.31 -6.85 -10.92
C PRO A 102 6.85 -6.98 -10.46
N GLN A 103 6.66 -7.43 -9.21
CA GLN A 103 5.33 -7.75 -8.67
C GLN A 103 4.43 -6.51 -8.60
N TYR A 104 5.04 -5.33 -8.44
CA TYR A 104 4.37 -4.03 -8.37
C TYR A 104 5.12 -3.00 -9.21
N ASP A 105 4.41 -2.10 -9.87
CA ASP A 105 5.02 -0.99 -10.61
C ASP A 105 5.46 0.12 -9.66
N VAL A 106 4.73 0.30 -8.55
CA VAL A 106 5.03 1.27 -7.49
C VAL A 106 4.78 0.65 -6.13
N ILE A 107 5.73 0.87 -5.21
CA ILE A 107 5.59 0.57 -3.78
C ILE A 107 5.70 1.89 -3.01
N SER A 108 4.69 2.23 -2.21
CA SER A 108 4.69 3.41 -1.35
C SER A 108 4.88 3.04 0.12
N CYS A 109 5.72 3.81 0.81
CA CYS A 109 6.00 3.69 2.26
C CYS A 109 5.82 5.05 2.94
N LEU A 110 4.68 5.70 2.71
CA LEU A 110 4.46 7.10 3.10
C LEU A 110 4.21 7.22 4.61
N ASN A 111 5.08 7.95 5.34
CA ASN A 111 4.99 8.14 6.79
C ASN A 111 5.00 6.81 7.58
N LEU A 112 5.81 5.85 7.10
CA LEU A 112 5.98 4.52 7.67
C LEU A 112 7.38 4.30 8.25
N LEU A 113 8.44 4.58 7.48
CA LEU A 113 9.81 4.19 7.83
C LEU A 113 10.31 4.82 9.14
N ASP A 114 9.88 6.04 9.46
CA ASP A 114 10.20 6.76 10.70
C ASP A 114 9.53 6.18 11.96
N ARG A 115 8.57 5.27 11.77
CA ARG A 115 7.75 4.67 12.85
C ARG A 115 7.97 3.16 12.98
N CYS A 116 8.79 2.59 12.12
CA CYS A 116 9.15 1.19 12.16
C CYS A 116 10.34 0.97 13.10
N CYS A 117 10.30 -0.08 13.93
CA CYS A 117 11.44 -0.44 14.78
C CYS A 117 12.66 -0.92 13.96
N THR A 118 12.42 -1.51 12.78
CA THR A 118 13.44 -2.09 11.91
C THR A 118 13.19 -1.69 10.44
N PRO A 119 13.25 -0.40 10.08
CA PRO A 119 12.80 0.08 8.77
C PRO A 119 13.55 -0.54 7.59
N LEU A 120 14.80 -0.95 7.78
CA LEU A 120 15.60 -1.61 6.75
C LEU A 120 15.02 -2.99 6.35
N THR A 121 14.27 -3.66 7.23
CA THR A 121 13.66 -4.96 6.88
C THR A 121 12.50 -4.83 5.89
N LEU A 122 11.99 -3.61 5.69
CA LEU A 122 10.98 -3.27 4.68
C LEU A 122 11.59 -2.89 3.33
N LEU A 123 12.89 -2.54 3.27
CA LEU A 123 13.60 -2.12 2.07
C LEU A 123 14.38 -3.29 1.46
N ARG A 124 13.66 -4.37 1.11
CA ARG A 124 14.23 -5.58 0.49
C ARG A 124 14.71 -5.34 -0.93
#